data_AF-A0A7G7BK05-F1
#
_entry.id   AF-A0A7G7BK05-F1
#
_cell.length_a   1.000
_cell.length_b   1.000
_cell.length_c   1.000
_cell.angle_alpha   90.00
_cell.angle_beta   90.00
_cell.angle_gamma   90.00
#
_symmetry.space_group_name_H-M   'P 1'
#
loop_
_entity.id
_entity.type
_entity.pdbx_description
1 polymer ?
#
loop_
_entity_poly.entity_id
_entity_poly.type
_entity_poly.pdbx_seq_one_letter_code
_entity_poly.pdbx_strand_id
1 'polypeptide(L)'
;MLTLHTAATGPAVLVEGRLVAAFGGYEDLSAAHPGARVRRWPGEIVPGRVRDGARALLEDTFHPDAYLPERPDHRGESVRRGIHALLGEGVTAVVDDLTDPAVRAAVDRSGLVRVAAGHRPALVVGGRADLAVIDDDGACVATVLAGRLVHRRR
;
A
#
# COMPACT_ATOMS: atom_id res chain seq x y z
N MET A 1 -14.97 -9.57 4.90
CA MET A 1 -14.90 -9.90 3.45
C MET A 1 -13.61 -10.65 3.22
N LEU A 2 -13.69 -11.83 2.59
CA LEU A 2 -12.55 -12.67 2.29
C LEU A 2 -12.06 -12.39 0.86
N THR A 3 -10.78 -12.09 0.68
CA THR A 3 -10.17 -11.77 -0.61
C THR A 3 -8.94 -12.65 -0.82
N LEU A 4 -8.88 -13.35 -1.95
CA LEU A 4 -7.73 -14.14 -2.34
C LEU A 4 -6.91 -13.36 -3.37
N HIS A 5 -5.70 -12.95 -3.00
CA HIS A 5 -4.73 -12.35 -3.90
C HIS A 5 -3.82 -13.44 -4.45
N THR A 6 -3.75 -13.57 -5.76
CA THR A 6 -2.77 -14.43 -6.43
C THR A 6 -2.02 -13.62 -7.48
N ALA A 7 -0.76 -13.95 -7.69
CA ALA A 7 0.06 -13.35 -8.74
C ALA A 7 0.67 -14.42 -9.64
N ALA A 8 1.46 -14.01 -10.63
CA ALA A 8 2.09 -14.91 -11.59
C ALA A 8 3.14 -15.80 -10.92
N THR A 9 3.80 -15.28 -9.89
CA THR A 9 4.82 -15.97 -9.11
C THR A 9 4.53 -15.92 -7.61
N GLY A 10 5.05 -16.90 -6.88
CA GLY A 10 4.95 -16.97 -5.43
C GLY A 10 3.61 -17.50 -4.90
N PRO A 11 3.45 -17.53 -3.56
CA PRO A 11 2.23 -18.01 -2.92
C PRO A 11 1.07 -17.02 -3.07
N ALA A 12 -0.15 -17.54 -3.14
CA ALA A 12 -1.35 -16.73 -2.99
C ALA A 12 -1.55 -16.35 -1.51
N VAL A 13 -2.15 -15.17 -1.29
CA VAL A 13 -2.40 -14.58 0.02
C VAL A 13 -3.89 -14.44 0.24
N LEU A 14 -4.41 -15.13 1.25
CA LEU A 14 -5.80 -14.98 1.69
C LEU A 14 -5.87 -13.86 2.73
N VAL A 15 -6.80 -12.93 2.53
CA VAL A 15 -7.02 -11.79 3.42
C VAL A 15 -8.44 -11.81 3.94
N GLU A 16 -8.60 -11.81 5.26
CA GLU A 16 -9.88 -11.68 5.94
C GLU A 16 -10.00 -10.31 6.60
N GLY A 17 -10.86 -9.46 6.03
CA GLY A 17 -11.05 -8.10 6.53
C GLY A 17 -9.75 -7.29 6.43
N ARG A 18 -9.04 -7.17 7.55
CA ARG A 18 -7.79 -6.40 7.67
C ARG A 18 -6.54 -7.25 7.83
N LEU A 19 -6.70 -8.57 7.99
CA LEU A 19 -5.63 -9.47 8.41
C LEU A 19 -5.30 -10.48 7.31
N VAL A 20 -4.05 -10.90 7.27
CA VAL A 20 -3.63 -12.06 6.48
C VAL A 20 -4.15 -13.31 7.17
N ALA A 21 -5.00 -14.07 6.49
CA ALA A 21 -5.61 -15.28 7.02
C ALA A 21 -4.77 -16.53 6.70
N ALA A 22 -4.17 -16.61 5.51
CA ALA A 22 -3.35 -17.74 5.09
C ALA A 22 -2.44 -17.40 3.89
N PHE A 23 -1.41 -18.23 3.70
CA PHE A 23 -0.61 -18.33 2.48
C PHE A 23 -0.74 -19.74 1.90
N GLY A 24 -0.64 -19.90 0.59
CA GLY A 24 -0.66 -21.22 -0.02
C GLY A 24 -0.73 -21.18 -1.55
N GLY A 25 -0.89 -22.36 -2.16
CA GLY A 25 -1.19 -22.46 -3.58
C GLY A 25 -2.55 -21.83 -3.90
N TYR A 26 -2.66 -21.20 -5.08
CA TYR A 26 -3.92 -20.61 -5.52
C TYR A 26 -5.05 -21.64 -5.59
N GLU A 27 -4.79 -22.82 -6.17
CA GLU A 27 -5.80 -23.87 -6.34
C GLU A 27 -6.34 -24.33 -4.98
N ASP A 28 -5.45 -24.66 -4.03
CA ASP A 28 -5.82 -25.12 -2.69
C ASP A 28 -6.66 -24.08 -1.93
N LEU A 29 -6.20 -22.81 -1.93
CA LEU A 29 -6.91 -21.73 -1.26
C LEU A 29 -8.24 -21.40 -1.94
N SER A 30 -8.33 -21.49 -3.26
CA SER A 30 -9.57 -21.26 -4.00
C SER A 30 -10.61 -22.35 -3.74
N ALA A 31 -10.17 -23.61 -3.64
CA ALA A 31 -11.03 -24.75 -3.32
C ALA A 31 -11.52 -24.71 -1.86
N ALA A 32 -10.64 -24.35 -0.92
CA ALA A 32 -11.00 -24.20 0.49
C ALA A 32 -11.91 -22.99 0.75
N HIS A 33 -11.83 -21.95 -0.09
CA HIS A 33 -12.58 -20.71 0.07
C HIS A 33 -13.28 -20.27 -1.23
N PRO A 34 -14.27 -21.03 -1.72
CA PRO A 34 -14.90 -20.78 -3.03
C PRO A 34 -15.67 -19.45 -3.12
N GLY A 35 -16.05 -18.88 -1.97
CA GLY A 35 -16.69 -17.56 -1.89
C GLY A 35 -15.72 -16.38 -1.76
N ALA A 36 -14.40 -16.63 -1.70
CA ALA A 36 -13.42 -15.55 -1.61
C ALA A 36 -13.39 -14.74 -2.90
N ARG A 37 -13.35 -13.41 -2.77
CA ARG A 37 -13.15 -12.56 -3.94
C ARG A 37 -11.73 -12.75 -4.48
N VAL A 38 -11.61 -13.32 -5.68
CA VAL A 38 -10.31 -13.56 -6.31
C VAL A 38 -9.81 -12.31 -7.03
N ARG A 39 -8.54 -11.97 -6.79
CA ARG A 39 -7.80 -10.92 -7.51
C ARG A 39 -6.51 -11.52 -8.05
N ARG A 40 -6.39 -11.48 -9.38
CA ARG A 40 -5.21 -11.96 -10.10
C ARG A 40 -4.36 -10.78 -10.55
N TRP A 41 -3.06 -10.89 -10.37
CA TRP A 41 -2.11 -9.82 -10.68
C TRP A 41 -0.95 -10.33 -11.54
N PRO A 42 -0.35 -9.49 -12.40
CA PRO A 42 0.96 -9.77 -12.96
C PRO A 42 2.04 -9.64 -11.86
N GLY A 43 3.09 -10.44 -11.94
CA GLY A 43 4.26 -10.35 -11.05
C GLY A 43 4.17 -11.13 -9.74
N GLU A 44 4.72 -10.55 -8.66
CA GLU A 44 4.88 -11.16 -7.33
C GLU A 44 4.18 -10.35 -6.23
N ILE A 45 3.57 -11.02 -5.25
CA ILE A 45 3.05 -10.40 -4.03
C ILE A 45 4.17 -10.29 -2.99
N VAL A 46 4.44 -9.07 -2.53
CA VAL A 46 5.49 -8.76 -1.55
C VAL A 46 4.92 -7.99 -0.35
N PRO A 47 5.61 -7.99 0.81
CA PRO A 47 5.30 -7.05 1.89
C PRO A 47 5.33 -5.61 1.37
N GLY A 48 4.38 -4.79 1.82
CA GLY A 48 4.32 -3.39 1.42
C GLY A 48 5.59 -2.63 1.83
N ARG A 49 6.01 -1.66 1.01
CA ARG A 49 7.27 -0.94 1.22
C ARG A 49 7.15 0.07 2.38
N VAL A 50 8.24 0.27 3.12
CA VAL A 50 8.38 1.38 4.07
C VAL A 50 9.15 2.51 3.40
N ARG A 51 8.63 3.74 3.45
CA ARG A 51 9.31 4.92 2.92
C ARG A 51 9.91 5.76 4.05
N ASP A 52 11.20 6.04 3.93
CA ASP A 52 11.90 7.03 4.76
C ASP A 52 11.81 8.43 4.12
N GLY A 53 12.00 9.48 4.92
CA GLY A 53 11.96 10.88 4.50
C GLY A 53 10.56 11.34 4.09
N ALA A 54 9.51 10.87 4.77
CA ALA A 54 8.14 11.26 4.44
C ALA A 54 7.89 12.75 4.71
N ARG A 55 8.59 13.33 5.69
CA ARG A 55 8.63 14.79 5.89
C ARG A 55 9.13 15.51 4.64
N ALA A 56 10.29 15.13 4.12
CA ALA A 56 10.83 15.79 2.93
C ALA A 56 9.85 15.74 1.75
N LEU A 57 9.15 14.62 1.60
CA LEU A 57 8.17 14.41 0.54
C LEU A 57 6.85 15.16 0.77
N LEU A 58 6.29 15.15 1.97
CA LEU A 58 4.93 15.63 2.22
C LEU A 58 4.89 17.02 2.86
N GLU A 59 5.95 17.41 3.57
CA GLU A 59 6.08 18.65 4.34
C GLU A 59 7.10 19.64 3.81
N ASP A 60 8.05 19.24 2.97
CA ASP A 60 9.04 20.19 2.41
C ASP A 60 8.87 20.34 0.88
N THR A 61 8.41 19.27 0.22
CA THR A 61 8.11 19.26 -1.22
C THR A 61 6.67 19.69 -1.52
N PHE A 62 6.49 20.48 -2.57
CA PHE A 62 5.17 20.70 -3.18
C PHE A 62 4.98 19.69 -4.32
N HIS A 63 3.88 18.93 -4.28
CA HIS A 63 3.48 18.03 -5.36
C HIS A 63 2.59 18.81 -6.33
N PRO A 64 3.11 19.21 -7.51
CA PRO A 64 2.38 20.06 -8.42
C PRO A 64 1.15 19.36 -8.99
N ASP A 65 0.14 20.15 -9.31
CA ASP A 65 -0.93 19.72 -10.19
C ASP A 65 -0.48 20.02 -11.63
N ALA A 66 -0.65 19.06 -12.55
CA ALA A 66 -0.32 19.31 -13.95
C ALA A 66 -1.21 20.40 -14.56
N TYR A 67 -2.41 20.62 -14.01
CA TYR A 67 -3.36 21.63 -14.47
C TYR A 67 -3.29 22.93 -13.66
N LEU A 68 -2.64 22.92 -12.49
CA LEU A 68 -2.44 24.07 -11.60
C LEU A 68 -0.98 24.03 -11.09
N PRO A 69 -0.01 24.48 -11.90
CA PRO A 69 1.41 24.33 -11.59
C PRO A 69 1.88 25.29 -10.47
N GLU A 70 1.15 26.37 -10.22
CA GLU A 70 1.42 27.30 -9.14
C GLU A 70 1.09 26.68 -7.78
N ARG A 71 1.84 27.05 -6.73
CA ARG A 71 1.58 26.57 -5.37
C ARG A 71 0.29 27.22 -4.84
N PRO A 72 -0.83 26.49 -4.69
CA PRO A 72 -2.05 27.04 -4.13
C PRO A 72 -1.89 27.27 -2.62
N ASP A 73 -2.69 28.19 -2.08
CA ASP A 73 -2.75 28.47 -0.64
C ASP A 73 -3.18 27.24 0.18
N HIS A 74 -3.86 26.28 -0.45
CA HIS A 74 -4.32 25.05 0.18
C HIS A 74 -3.35 23.88 -0.05
N ARG A 75 -2.53 23.61 0.97
CA ARG A 75 -1.54 22.52 0.97
C ARG A 75 -2.12 21.10 0.90
N GLY A 76 -3.37 20.90 1.33
CA GLY A 76 -3.96 19.57 1.48
C GLY A 76 -3.99 18.74 0.19
N GLU A 77 -4.20 19.38 -0.94
CA GLU A 77 -4.26 18.73 -2.25
C GLU A 77 -2.87 18.23 -2.71
N SER A 78 -1.81 19.00 -2.43
CA SER A 78 -0.42 18.55 -2.61
C SER A 78 -0.11 17.31 -1.76
N VAL A 79 -0.52 17.31 -0.49
CA VAL A 79 -0.32 16.16 0.42
C VAL A 79 -1.05 14.93 -0.09
N ARG A 80 -2.30 15.09 -0.55
CA ARG A 80 -3.09 14.01 -1.13
C ARG A 80 -2.38 13.40 -2.35
N ARG A 81 -1.86 14.23 -3.26
CA ARG A 81 -1.05 13.77 -4.40
C ARG A 81 0.20 13.03 -3.98
N GLY A 82 0.96 13.57 -3.01
CA GLY A 82 2.14 12.90 -2.46
C GLY A 82 1.80 11.53 -1.87
N ILE A 83 0.70 11.41 -1.12
CA ILE A 83 0.20 10.11 -0.63
C ILE A 83 -0.15 9.18 -1.79
N HIS A 84 -0.86 9.65 -2.82
CA HIS A 84 -1.16 8.82 -3.99
C HIS A 84 0.09 8.34 -4.74
N ALA A 85 1.12 9.19 -4.83
CA ALA A 85 2.42 8.80 -5.39
C ALA A 85 3.08 7.69 -4.57
N LEU A 86 3.11 7.83 -3.23
CA LEU A 86 3.59 6.78 -2.32
C LEU A 86 2.83 5.46 -2.53
N LEU A 87 1.50 5.51 -2.58
CA LEU A 87 0.67 4.33 -2.83
C LEU A 87 0.94 3.72 -4.21
N GLY A 88 1.25 4.54 -5.21
CA GLY A 88 1.67 4.08 -6.54
C GLY A 88 3.04 3.40 -6.57
N GLU A 89 3.88 3.63 -5.56
CA GLU A 89 5.18 2.95 -5.39
C GLU A 89 5.11 1.68 -4.51
N GLY A 90 3.91 1.25 -4.10
CA GLY A 90 3.74 0.10 -3.21
C GLY A 90 4.01 0.41 -1.73
N VAL A 91 4.07 1.69 -1.35
CA VAL A 91 4.32 2.10 0.04
C VAL A 91 3.08 1.84 0.89
N THR A 92 3.30 1.20 2.04
CA THR A 92 2.25 0.92 3.02
C THR A 92 2.53 1.51 4.40
N ALA A 93 3.76 1.91 4.64
CA ALA A 93 4.19 2.57 5.86
C ALA A 93 5.23 3.65 5.56
N VAL A 94 5.31 4.64 6.46
CA VAL A 94 6.32 5.70 6.41
C VAL A 94 7.05 5.77 7.74
N VAL A 95 8.32 6.15 7.74
CA VAL A 95 9.04 6.47 8.98
C VAL A 95 8.37 7.68 9.65
N ASP A 96 8.18 7.64 10.96
CA ASP A 96 7.49 8.72 11.71
C ASP A 96 8.42 9.94 11.92
N ASP A 97 8.66 10.70 10.85
CA ASP A 97 9.49 11.92 10.83
C ASP A 97 8.68 13.21 10.59
N LEU A 98 7.37 13.07 10.37
CA LEU A 98 6.43 14.17 10.09
C LEU A 98 6.32 15.12 11.28
N THR A 99 6.16 16.43 11.06
CA THR A 99 5.98 17.42 12.14
C THR A 99 4.66 18.18 12.06
N ASP A 100 4.05 18.26 10.88
CA ASP A 100 2.79 18.96 10.65
C ASP A 100 1.60 18.07 11.09
N PRO A 101 0.78 18.50 12.08
CA PRO A 101 -0.37 17.72 12.54
C PRO A 101 -1.39 17.43 11.43
N ALA A 102 -1.58 18.35 10.47
CA ALA A 102 -2.50 18.16 9.36
C ALA A 102 -2.00 17.09 8.38
N VAL A 103 -0.67 17.03 8.15
CA VAL A 103 -0.05 16.00 7.32
C VAL A 103 -0.09 14.64 8.01
N ARG A 104 0.23 14.57 9.31
CA ARG A 104 0.07 13.36 10.13
C ARG A 104 -1.35 12.81 10.05
N ALA A 105 -2.35 13.67 10.24
CA ALA A 105 -3.76 13.28 10.13
C ALA A 105 -4.15 12.82 8.71
N ALA A 106 -3.56 13.42 7.66
CA ALA A 106 -3.79 12.98 6.28
C ALA A 106 -3.19 11.57 6.03
N VAL A 107 -1.96 11.32 6.49
CA VAL A 107 -1.31 10.01 6.42
C VAL A 107 -2.12 8.95 7.18
N ASP A 108 -2.52 9.23 8.41
CA ASP A 108 -3.29 8.29 9.23
C ASP A 108 -4.66 7.96 8.57
N ARG A 109 -5.35 8.97 7.99
CA ARG A 109 -6.61 8.76 7.25
C ARG A 109 -6.46 7.96 5.96
N SER A 110 -5.32 8.04 5.28
CA SER A 110 -5.03 7.19 4.11
C SER A 110 -4.92 5.71 4.49
N GLY A 111 -4.57 5.44 5.75
CA GLY A 111 -4.34 4.12 6.29
C GLY A 111 -2.88 3.67 6.20
N LEU A 112 -1.96 4.50 5.71
CA LEU A 112 -0.52 4.31 5.87
C LEU A 112 -0.19 4.21 7.37
N VAL A 113 0.76 3.35 7.71
CA VAL A 113 1.24 3.21 9.10
C VAL A 113 2.49 4.06 9.29
N ARG A 114 2.58 4.81 10.39
CA ARG A 114 3.82 5.49 10.79
C ARG A 114 4.63 4.56 11.69
N VAL A 115 5.88 4.29 11.31
CA VAL A 115 6.75 3.29 11.96
C VAL A 115 8.07 3.92 12.38
N ALA A 116 8.77 3.28 13.31
CA ALA A 116 10.14 3.67 13.65
C ALA A 116 11.11 3.39 12.49
N ALA A 117 12.20 4.16 12.42
CA ALA A 117 13.29 3.90 11.49
C ALA A 117 13.84 2.47 11.65
N GLY A 118 14.20 1.83 10.54
CA GLY A 118 14.68 0.45 10.52
C GLY A 118 13.61 -0.64 10.61
N HIS A 119 12.32 -0.28 10.69
CA HIS A 119 11.22 -1.25 10.61
C HIS A 119 11.28 -2.04 9.29
N ARG A 120 11.27 -3.38 9.40
CA ARG A 120 11.22 -4.28 8.25
C ARG A 120 9.79 -4.82 8.09
N PRO A 121 9.11 -4.51 6.98
CA PRO A 121 7.75 -4.99 6.76
C PRO A 121 7.78 -6.50 6.50
N ALA A 122 6.78 -7.21 7.02
CA ALA A 122 6.61 -8.64 6.81
C ALA A 122 5.12 -8.98 6.66
N LEU A 123 4.82 -9.91 5.76
CA LEU A 123 3.51 -10.52 5.66
C LEU A 123 3.51 -11.78 6.53
N VAL A 124 2.69 -11.78 7.57
CA VAL A 124 2.56 -12.89 8.51
C VAL A 124 1.08 -13.19 8.74
N VAL A 125 0.74 -14.47 8.94
CA VAL A 125 -0.63 -14.87 9.29
C VAL A 125 -1.04 -14.21 10.60
N GLY A 126 -2.26 -13.67 10.65
CA GLY A 126 -2.77 -12.85 11.75
C GLY A 126 -2.24 -11.41 11.75
N GLY A 127 -1.23 -11.10 10.94
CA GLY A 127 -0.70 -9.76 10.75
C GLY A 127 -1.62 -8.89 9.87
N ARG A 128 -1.38 -7.57 9.92
CA ARG A 128 -2.09 -6.62 9.08
C ARG A 128 -1.77 -6.87 7.61
N ALA A 129 -2.79 -6.94 6.77
CA ALA A 129 -2.66 -7.21 5.34
C ALA A 129 -2.21 -5.94 4.57
N ASP A 130 -0.94 -5.59 4.72
CA ASP A 130 -0.26 -4.53 4.00
C ASP A 130 0.71 -5.14 2.97
N LEU A 131 0.26 -5.26 1.73
CA LEU A 131 1.01 -5.88 0.63
C LEU A 131 1.08 -4.97 -0.59
N ALA A 132 2.12 -5.18 -1.39
CA ALA A 132 2.25 -4.63 -2.72
C ALA A 132 2.37 -5.77 -3.73
N VAL A 133 2.05 -5.48 -4.98
CA VAL A 133 2.34 -6.37 -6.11
C VAL A 133 3.29 -5.65 -7.03
N ILE A 134 4.39 -6.32 -7.37
CA ILE A 134 5.48 -5.81 -8.20
C ILE A 134 5.52 -6.64 -9.48
N ASP A 135 5.45 -5.99 -10.63
CA ASP A 135 5.60 -6.65 -11.93
C ASP A 135 7.07 -7.00 -12.23
N ASP A 136 7.29 -7.69 -13.35
CA ASP A 136 8.62 -8.18 -13.74
C ASP A 136 9.61 -7.04 -14.04
N ASP A 137 9.12 -5.83 -14.31
CA ASP A 137 9.93 -4.62 -14.49
C ASP A 137 10.28 -3.93 -13.16
N GLY A 138 9.82 -4.48 -12.03
CA GLY A 138 10.03 -3.91 -10.70
C GLY A 138 9.06 -2.78 -10.36
N ALA A 139 8.02 -2.55 -11.17
CA ALA A 139 7.05 -1.50 -10.94
C ALA A 139 5.86 -2.00 -10.13
N CYS A 140 5.30 -1.14 -9.28
CA CYS A 140 4.13 -1.51 -8.49
C CYS A 140 2.86 -1.47 -9.35
N VAL A 141 2.09 -2.57 -9.33
CA VAL A 141 0.80 -2.69 -10.05
C VAL A 141 -0.40 -2.65 -9.12
N ALA A 142 -0.20 -2.94 -7.82
CA ALA A 142 -1.25 -2.87 -6.82
C ALA A 142 -0.69 -2.64 -5.41
N THR A 143 -1.43 -1.87 -4.62
CA THR A 143 -1.12 -1.63 -3.20
C THR A 143 -2.35 -1.88 -2.37
N VAL A 144 -2.19 -2.67 -1.32
CA VAL A 144 -3.24 -3.07 -0.40
C VAL A 144 -2.87 -2.60 1.00
N LEU A 145 -3.78 -1.87 1.64
CA LEU A 145 -3.64 -1.36 3.01
C LEU A 145 -4.72 -1.96 3.91
N ALA A 146 -4.31 -2.76 4.88
CA ALA A 146 -5.19 -3.54 5.75
C ALA A 146 -6.32 -4.21 4.96
N GLY A 147 -5.96 -4.94 3.90
CA GLY A 147 -6.88 -5.68 3.04
C GLY A 147 -7.71 -4.85 2.05
N ARG A 148 -7.56 -3.52 2.04
CA ARG A 148 -8.21 -2.65 1.05
C ARG A 148 -7.26 -2.37 -0.11
N LEU A 149 -7.70 -2.65 -1.34
CA LEU A 149 -6.98 -2.24 -2.54
C LEU A 149 -7.09 -0.71 -2.71
N VAL A 150 -5.99 0.00 -2.49
CA VAL A 150 -5.92 1.48 -2.51
C VAL A 150 -5.23 2.03 -3.75
N HIS A 151 -4.40 1.22 -4.41
CA HIS A 151 -3.81 1.53 -5.70
C HIS A 151 -3.95 0.34 -6.63
N ARG A 152 -4.21 0.61 -7.90
CA ARG A 152 -4.16 -0.34 -9.01
C ARG A 152 -3.68 0.40 -10.25
N ARG A 153 -2.57 -0.04 -10.83
CA ARG A 153 -2.11 0.39 -12.14
C ARG A 153 -3.11 -0.11 -13.20
N ARG A 154 -3.49 0.77 -14.12
CA ARG A 154 -4.43 0.46 -15.20
C ARG A 154 -3.74 -0.34 -16.30
#